data_AF-A0A929NQT1-F1
#
_entry.id   AF-A0A929NQT1-F1
#
_cell.length_a   1.000
_cell.length_b   1.000
_cell.length_c   1.000
_cell.angle_alpha   90.00
_cell.angle_beta   90.00
_cell.angle_gamma   90.00
#
_symmetry.space_group_name_H-M   'P 1'
#
loop_
_entity.id
_entity.type
_entity.pdbx_description
1 polymer ?
#
loop_
_entity_poly.entity_id
_entity_poly.type
_entity_poly.pdbx_seq_one_letter_code
_entity_poly.pdbx_strand_id
1 'polypeptide(L)'
;RLANADAIYLWLGPAMAESLLTGFVLEAFDLLELDVRRLRLIDLEPVFGALGGRHPLGAFHTNLLELAGPWQPMDKPTEACCRQIWRAATAPTPELLIDFCRPDTPWPSPLKEGMRAWLAWYPAVKSGLGFWDEMLLNNSGAYPATAAQTVGGCLRHSAGLAVFPGDGWLFHRLRRLANADLPWPLLEMTGDGLTFRHTLTKLTDAGIDVLNGDDNAIVLNGIDDRIGGVRLSLGEDRLWFYDGETLVV
;
A
#
# COMPACT_ATOMS: atom_id res chain seq x y z
N ARG A 1 -25.92 -4.40 -15.13
CA ARG A 1 -24.92 -5.08 -16.00
C ARG A 1 -24.01 -4.00 -16.58
N LEU A 2 -22.71 -4.02 -16.28
CA LEU A 2 -21.74 -3.03 -16.78
C LEU A 2 -21.79 -2.90 -18.32
N ALA A 3 -21.96 -4.02 -19.03
CA ALA A 3 -22.10 -4.06 -20.49
C ALA A 3 -23.24 -3.19 -21.06
N ASN A 4 -24.29 -2.94 -20.26
CA ASN A 4 -25.46 -2.17 -20.68
C ASN A 4 -25.39 -0.70 -20.22
N ALA A 5 -24.33 -0.28 -19.53
CA ALA A 5 -24.17 1.11 -19.12
C ALA A 5 -23.70 1.96 -20.30
N ASP A 6 -24.33 3.12 -20.49
CA ASP A 6 -23.92 4.12 -21.49
C ASP A 6 -22.59 4.79 -21.10
N ALA A 7 -22.38 4.98 -19.79
CA ALA A 7 -21.17 5.54 -19.21
C ALA A 7 -20.86 4.92 -17.84
N ILE A 8 -19.58 4.88 -17.50
CA ILE A 8 -19.06 4.44 -16.20
C ILE A 8 -18.19 5.58 -15.65
N TYR A 9 -18.51 6.04 -14.45
CA TYR A 9 -17.83 7.17 -13.82
C TYR A 9 -16.87 6.69 -12.73
N LEU A 10 -15.61 7.10 -12.82
CA LEU A 10 -14.62 6.95 -11.76
C LEU A 10 -14.33 8.30 -11.14
N TRP A 11 -14.44 8.35 -9.83
CA TRP A 11 -14.15 9.52 -9.00
C TRP A 11 -12.76 9.34 -8.44
N LEU A 12 -11.79 10.11 -8.92
CA LEU A 12 -10.38 9.85 -8.68
C LEU A 12 -9.67 11.11 -8.18
N GLY A 13 -8.84 10.92 -7.15
CA GLY A 13 -7.79 11.86 -6.78
C GLY A 13 -6.48 11.59 -7.53
N PRO A 14 -5.44 12.41 -7.30
CA PRO A 14 -4.15 12.32 -7.97
C PRO A 14 -3.23 11.22 -7.40
N ALA A 15 -3.70 10.47 -6.40
CA ALA A 15 -2.83 9.59 -5.63
C ALA A 15 -2.59 8.25 -6.34
N MET A 16 -1.57 7.53 -5.87
CA MET A 16 -1.12 6.27 -6.44
C MET A 16 -2.23 5.20 -6.41
N ALA A 17 -3.01 5.15 -5.33
CA ALA A 17 -4.08 4.17 -5.16
C ALA A 17 -5.16 4.30 -6.25
N GLU A 18 -5.52 5.53 -6.59
CA GLU A 18 -6.48 5.86 -7.64
C GLU A 18 -5.92 5.55 -9.03
N SER A 19 -4.63 5.80 -9.25
CA SER A 19 -3.95 5.41 -10.48
C SER A 19 -3.92 3.89 -10.67
N LEU A 20 -3.69 3.13 -9.59
CA LEU A 20 -3.75 1.67 -9.58
C LEU A 20 -5.16 1.15 -9.83
N LEU A 21 -6.16 1.73 -9.15
CA LEU A 21 -7.56 1.40 -9.37
C LEU A 21 -7.97 1.64 -10.83
N THR A 22 -7.51 2.75 -11.40
CA THR A 22 -7.76 3.07 -12.81
C THR A 22 -7.15 2.03 -13.73
N GLY A 23 -5.87 1.67 -13.51
CA GLY A 23 -5.23 0.61 -14.27
C GLY A 23 -5.94 -0.74 -14.15
N PHE A 24 -6.40 -1.12 -12.95
CA PHE A 24 -7.24 -2.30 -12.74
C PHE A 24 -8.53 -2.24 -13.57
N VAL A 25 -9.24 -1.11 -13.53
CA VAL A 25 -10.49 -0.95 -14.29
C VAL A 25 -10.23 -1.04 -15.79
N LEU A 26 -9.12 -0.48 -16.28
CA LEU A 26 -8.73 -0.58 -17.69
C LEU A 26 -8.47 -2.04 -18.12
N GLU A 27 -7.75 -2.82 -17.32
CA GLU A 27 -7.57 -4.25 -17.60
C GLU A 27 -8.89 -5.03 -17.51
N ALA A 28 -9.76 -4.69 -16.56
CA ALA A 28 -11.09 -5.29 -16.47
C ALA A 28 -11.95 -4.98 -17.70
N PHE A 29 -11.84 -3.78 -18.27
CA PHE A 29 -12.52 -3.43 -19.52
C PHE A 29 -12.02 -4.28 -20.68
N ASP A 30 -10.70 -4.47 -20.80
CA ASP A 30 -10.14 -5.31 -21.86
C ASP A 30 -10.60 -6.78 -21.72
N LEU A 31 -10.55 -7.32 -20.49
CA LEU A 31 -11.00 -8.69 -20.19
C LEU A 31 -12.49 -8.93 -20.45
N LEU A 32 -13.31 -7.89 -20.26
CA LEU A 32 -14.76 -7.94 -20.49
C LEU A 32 -15.17 -7.45 -21.88
N GLU A 33 -14.20 -7.15 -22.75
CA GLU A 33 -14.41 -6.61 -24.10
C GLU A 33 -15.29 -5.35 -24.11
N LEU A 34 -15.12 -4.48 -23.11
CA LEU A 34 -15.86 -3.23 -22.95
C LEU A 34 -15.15 -2.06 -23.65
N ASP A 35 -15.95 -1.14 -24.19
CA ASP A 35 -15.42 0.07 -24.80
C ASP A 35 -14.94 1.07 -23.74
N VAL A 36 -13.62 1.26 -23.64
CA VAL A 36 -12.99 2.25 -22.73
C VAL A 36 -13.50 3.67 -22.96
N ARG A 37 -14.03 4.00 -24.14
CA ARG A 37 -14.68 5.30 -24.40
C ARG A 37 -15.97 5.50 -23.64
N ARG A 38 -16.45 4.51 -22.87
CA ARG A 38 -17.54 4.67 -21.90
C ARG A 38 -17.04 5.11 -20.52
N LEU A 39 -15.75 5.02 -20.27
CA LEU A 39 -15.15 5.43 -19.02
C LEU A 39 -15.05 6.96 -18.94
N ARG A 40 -15.43 7.50 -17.79
CA ARG A 40 -15.45 8.93 -17.49
C ARG A 40 -14.72 9.16 -16.18
N LEU A 41 -13.80 10.11 -16.19
CA LEU A 41 -13.06 10.49 -15.00
C LEU A 41 -13.64 11.77 -14.43
N ILE A 42 -13.81 11.80 -13.12
CA ILE A 42 -14.13 13.00 -12.36
C ILE A 42 -12.89 13.31 -11.52
N ASP A 43 -12.23 14.41 -11.89
CA ASP A 43 -11.04 14.89 -11.21
C ASP A 43 -11.44 15.57 -9.89
N LEU A 44 -10.93 15.01 -8.80
CA LEU A 44 -11.14 15.51 -7.45
C LEU A 44 -9.97 16.36 -6.96
N GLU A 45 -8.92 16.56 -7.74
CA GLU A 45 -7.79 17.42 -7.37
C GLU A 45 -8.21 18.86 -7.01
N PRO A 46 -9.14 19.51 -7.72
CA PRO A 46 -9.65 20.82 -7.29
C PRO A 46 -10.26 20.81 -5.88
N VAL A 47 -10.90 19.70 -5.51
CA VAL A 47 -11.51 19.50 -4.18
C VAL A 47 -10.42 19.27 -3.13
N PHE A 48 -9.41 18.45 -3.44
CA PHE A 48 -8.27 18.20 -2.55
C PHE A 48 -7.43 19.46 -2.31
N GLY A 49 -7.15 20.22 -3.38
CA GLY A 49 -6.43 21.49 -3.29
C GLY A 49 -7.14 22.49 -2.38
N ALA A 50 -8.47 22.58 -2.45
CA ALA A 50 -9.27 23.46 -1.61
C ALA A 50 -9.22 23.09 -0.10
N LEU A 51 -8.98 21.81 0.22
CA LEU A 51 -8.91 21.30 1.59
C LEU A 51 -7.48 21.23 2.14
N GLY A 52 -6.48 21.74 1.41
CA GLY A 52 -5.10 21.84 1.86
C GLY A 52 -4.39 20.49 2.04
N GLY A 53 -4.81 19.43 1.34
CA GLY A 53 -4.16 18.13 1.45
C GLY A 53 -4.86 16.98 0.72
N ARG A 54 -4.22 15.81 0.78
CA ARG A 54 -4.76 14.55 0.27
C ARG A 54 -5.71 13.97 1.33
N HIS A 55 -7.00 13.97 1.05
CA HIS A 55 -8.03 13.42 1.93
C HIS A 55 -8.54 12.07 1.38
N PRO A 56 -9.03 11.15 2.21
CA PRO A 56 -9.71 9.97 1.68
C PRO A 56 -11.08 10.36 1.11
N LEU A 57 -11.56 9.62 0.09
CA LEU A 57 -12.89 9.86 -0.51
C LEU A 57 -14.03 9.87 0.54
N GLY A 58 -13.90 9.05 1.59
CA GLY A 58 -14.87 8.98 2.68
C GLY A 58 -14.95 10.22 3.58
N ALA A 59 -14.00 11.15 3.47
CA ALA A 59 -14.04 12.43 4.17
C ALA A 59 -14.87 13.50 3.43
N PHE A 60 -15.33 13.21 2.20
CA PHE A 60 -16.11 14.17 1.44
C PHE A 60 -17.58 14.19 1.85
N HIS A 61 -18.07 15.41 2.08
CA HIS A 61 -19.50 15.71 2.16
C HIS A 61 -20.03 16.07 0.77
N THR A 62 -21.34 15.89 0.54
CA THR A 62 -22.00 16.14 -0.76
C THR A 62 -21.69 17.53 -1.34
N ASN A 63 -21.59 18.55 -0.49
CA ASN A 63 -21.32 19.92 -0.91
C ASN A 63 -19.90 20.11 -1.48
N LEU A 64 -18.95 19.25 -1.11
CA LEU A 64 -17.59 19.27 -1.66
C LEU A 64 -17.53 18.61 -3.05
N LEU A 65 -18.47 17.71 -3.36
CA LEU A 65 -18.58 17.12 -4.69
C LEU A 65 -19.08 18.12 -5.73
N GLU A 66 -19.74 19.21 -5.30
CA GLU A 66 -20.10 20.32 -6.19
C GLU A 66 -18.87 21.08 -6.71
N LEU A 67 -17.73 20.96 -6.03
CA LEU A 67 -16.44 21.51 -6.47
C LEU A 67 -15.71 20.59 -7.45
N ALA A 68 -16.18 19.36 -7.64
CA ALA A 68 -15.58 18.45 -8.60
C ALA A 68 -15.72 19.02 -10.01
N GLY A 69 -14.67 18.86 -10.81
CA GLY A 69 -14.70 19.30 -12.20
C GLY A 69 -15.77 18.54 -13.01
N PRO A 70 -16.14 19.05 -14.20
CA PRO A 70 -16.96 18.28 -15.12
C PRO A 70 -16.25 16.96 -15.44
N TRP A 71 -17.03 15.90 -15.66
CA TRP A 71 -16.45 14.64 -16.13
C TRP A 71 -15.67 14.86 -17.42
N GLN A 72 -14.54 14.16 -17.55
CA GLN A 72 -13.70 14.20 -18.73
C GLN A 72 -13.56 12.79 -19.31
N PRO A 73 -13.49 12.64 -20.64
CA PRO A 73 -12.93 11.43 -21.24
C PRO A 73 -11.49 11.25 -20.75
N MET A 74 -11.08 9.99 -20.53
CA MET A 74 -9.68 9.70 -20.24
C MET A 74 -8.83 9.99 -21.48
N ASP A 75 -7.78 10.80 -21.31
CA ASP A 75 -6.82 11.04 -22.37
C ASP A 75 -5.86 9.84 -22.54
N LYS A 76 -5.24 9.75 -23.71
CA LYS A 76 -4.34 8.65 -24.06
C LYS A 76 -3.08 8.58 -23.19
N PRO A 77 -2.42 9.71 -22.83
CA PRO A 77 -1.28 9.67 -21.91
C PRO A 77 -1.63 9.10 -20.52
N THR A 78 -2.75 9.50 -19.93
CA THR A 78 -3.23 9.03 -18.63
C THR A 78 -3.59 7.55 -18.70
N GLU A 79 -4.30 7.13 -19.75
CA GLU A 79 -4.62 5.71 -19.99
C GLU A 79 -3.34 4.86 -20.02
N ALA A 80 -2.34 5.27 -20.82
CA ALA A 80 -1.07 4.55 -20.94
C ALA A 80 -0.31 4.49 -19.60
N CYS A 81 -0.28 5.60 -18.85
CA CYS A 81 0.32 5.67 -17.53
C CYS A 81 -0.34 4.68 -16.55
N CYS A 82 -1.67 4.71 -16.41
CA CYS A 82 -2.41 3.83 -15.52
C CYS A 82 -2.20 2.35 -15.85
N ARG A 83 -2.17 1.98 -17.13
CA ARG A 83 -1.86 0.62 -17.58
C ARG A 83 -0.44 0.20 -17.20
N GLN A 84 0.54 1.08 -17.37
CA GLN A 84 1.92 0.76 -17.04
C GLN A 84 2.13 0.59 -15.54
N ILE A 85 1.53 1.44 -14.71
CA ILE A 85 1.54 1.30 -13.25
C ILE A 85 0.94 -0.04 -12.85
N TRP A 86 -0.22 -0.40 -13.40
CA TRP A 86 -0.89 -1.65 -13.08
C TRP A 86 -0.05 -2.86 -13.48
N ARG A 87 0.57 -2.85 -14.65
CA ARG A 87 1.50 -3.89 -15.10
C ARG A 87 2.69 -4.01 -14.16
N ALA A 88 3.30 -2.90 -13.74
CA ALA A 88 4.41 -2.91 -12.80
C ALA A 88 3.99 -3.46 -11.43
N ALA A 89 2.81 -3.06 -10.94
CA ALA A 89 2.24 -3.49 -9.67
C ALA A 89 1.86 -4.96 -9.62
N THR A 90 1.45 -5.54 -10.74
CA THR A 90 0.97 -6.93 -10.84
C THR A 90 1.98 -7.88 -11.47
N ALA A 91 3.16 -7.38 -11.84
CA ALA A 91 4.26 -8.19 -12.33
C ALA A 91 4.67 -9.24 -11.29
N PRO A 92 5.02 -10.46 -11.71
CA PRO A 92 5.45 -11.52 -10.79
C PRO A 92 6.82 -11.23 -10.15
N THR A 93 7.56 -10.27 -10.71
CA THR A 93 8.89 -9.85 -10.26
C THR A 93 8.95 -8.31 -10.24
N PRO A 94 9.80 -7.70 -9.39
CA PRO A 94 9.72 -6.26 -9.12
C PRO A 94 10.44 -5.37 -10.14
N GLU A 95 11.10 -5.92 -11.17
CA GLU A 95 11.93 -5.14 -12.10
C GLU A 95 11.13 -4.06 -12.82
N LEU A 96 9.86 -4.33 -13.19
CA LEU A 96 9.00 -3.31 -13.80
C LEU A 96 8.67 -2.18 -12.82
N LEU A 97 8.55 -2.47 -11.52
CA LEU A 97 8.36 -1.47 -10.48
C LEU A 97 9.64 -0.66 -10.27
N ILE A 98 10.81 -1.29 -10.24
CA ILE A 98 12.12 -0.62 -10.14
C ILE A 98 12.32 0.32 -11.33
N ASP A 99 12.05 -0.16 -12.55
CA ASP A 99 12.16 0.62 -13.78
C ASP A 99 11.21 1.82 -13.79
N PHE A 100 9.99 1.63 -13.28
CA PHE A 100 9.02 2.71 -13.13
C PHE A 100 9.52 3.82 -12.19
N CYS A 101 10.25 3.45 -11.13
CA CYS A 101 10.75 4.36 -10.11
C CYS A 101 12.01 5.15 -10.52
N ARG A 102 12.63 4.84 -11.66
CA ARG A 102 13.84 5.51 -12.12
C ARG A 102 13.63 7.03 -12.32
N PRO A 103 14.63 7.88 -12.00
CA PRO A 103 14.47 9.33 -12.06
C PRO A 103 14.06 9.89 -13.43
N ASP A 104 14.55 9.28 -14.50
CA ASP A 104 14.40 9.68 -15.90
C ASP A 104 13.04 9.33 -16.53
N THR A 105 12.19 8.58 -15.84
CA THR A 105 10.85 8.26 -16.35
C THR A 105 9.98 9.52 -16.46
N PRO A 106 9.15 9.72 -17.49
CA PRO A 106 8.39 10.96 -17.67
C PRO A 106 7.04 10.99 -16.91
N TRP A 107 6.99 10.42 -15.70
CA TRP A 107 5.75 10.33 -14.91
C TRP A 107 5.53 11.53 -13.98
N PRO A 108 4.27 11.86 -13.65
CA PRO A 108 3.96 12.90 -12.65
C PRO A 108 4.62 12.62 -11.29
N SER A 109 5.14 13.66 -10.63
CA SER A 109 5.86 13.53 -9.34
C SER A 109 5.07 12.79 -8.25
N PRO A 110 3.78 13.11 -7.99
CA PRO A 110 3.02 12.45 -6.93
C PRO A 110 2.92 10.93 -7.10
N LEU A 111 2.82 10.49 -8.34
CA LEU A 111 2.76 9.08 -8.67
C LEU A 111 4.12 8.40 -8.49
N LYS A 112 5.20 9.01 -8.95
CA LYS A 112 6.57 8.50 -8.72
C LYS A 112 6.87 8.37 -7.23
N GLU A 113 6.49 9.37 -6.45
CA GLU A 113 6.65 9.37 -4.99
C GLU A 113 5.89 8.20 -4.36
N GLY A 114 4.65 7.96 -4.77
CA GLY A 114 3.86 6.81 -4.33
C GLY A 114 4.52 5.48 -4.66
N MET A 115 4.94 5.31 -5.92
CA MET A 115 5.56 4.07 -6.39
C MET A 115 6.94 3.83 -5.72
N ARG A 116 7.72 4.88 -5.45
CA ARG A 116 8.95 4.77 -4.67
C ARG A 116 8.69 4.40 -3.22
N ALA A 117 7.68 5.01 -2.60
CA ALA A 117 7.26 4.63 -1.25
C ALA A 117 6.76 3.17 -1.19
N TRP A 118 6.27 2.62 -2.30
CA TRP A 118 5.91 1.20 -2.40
C TRP A 118 7.15 0.28 -2.37
N LEU A 119 8.33 0.71 -2.84
CA LEU A 119 9.56 -0.08 -2.72
C LEU A 119 9.87 -0.40 -1.25
N ALA A 120 9.62 0.55 -0.35
CA ALA A 120 9.84 0.37 1.09
C ALA A 120 8.87 -0.64 1.74
N TRP A 121 7.86 -1.15 1.01
CA TRP A 121 7.02 -2.24 1.51
C TRP A 121 7.77 -3.57 1.51
N TYR A 122 8.80 -3.70 0.67
CA TYR A 122 9.66 -4.87 0.66
C TYR A 122 10.51 -4.90 1.95
N PRO A 123 10.89 -6.11 2.41
CA PRO A 123 11.75 -6.28 3.57
C PRO A 123 13.06 -5.51 3.44
N ALA A 124 13.43 -4.71 4.44
CA ALA A 124 14.73 -4.05 4.46
C ALA A 124 15.86 -5.08 4.60
N VAL A 125 17.02 -4.83 3.96
CA VAL A 125 18.19 -5.73 4.02
C VAL A 125 18.61 -6.02 5.47
N LYS A 126 18.65 -4.98 6.31
CA LYS A 126 19.14 -5.10 7.69
C LYS A 126 18.16 -5.87 8.59
N SER A 127 16.93 -5.37 8.73
CA SER A 127 15.95 -5.88 9.69
C SER A 127 15.06 -7.00 9.15
N GLY A 128 14.95 -7.16 7.83
CA GLY A 128 13.97 -8.06 7.21
C GLY A 128 12.52 -7.59 7.37
N LEU A 129 12.28 -6.36 7.83
CA LEU A 129 10.96 -5.78 7.98
C LEU A 129 10.61 -4.89 6.79
N GLY A 130 9.37 -4.95 6.33
CA GLY A 130 8.83 -3.88 5.48
C GLY A 130 8.52 -2.64 6.31
N PHE A 131 8.45 -1.47 5.67
CA PHE A 131 8.19 -0.17 6.32
C PHE A 131 7.02 -0.21 7.31
N TRP A 132 5.89 -0.80 6.92
CA TRP A 132 4.70 -0.85 7.78
C TRP A 132 4.85 -1.81 8.96
N ASP A 133 5.60 -2.89 8.81
CA ASP A 133 5.85 -3.81 9.93
C ASP A 133 6.76 -3.15 10.96
N GLU A 134 7.82 -2.47 10.50
CA GLU A 134 8.68 -1.66 11.37
C GLU A 134 7.89 -0.57 12.11
N MET A 135 6.98 0.12 11.41
CA MET A 135 6.09 1.10 12.03
C MET A 135 5.17 0.47 13.10
N LEU A 136 4.62 -0.72 12.85
CA LEU A 136 3.78 -1.43 13.83
C LEU A 136 4.56 -1.85 15.07
N LEU A 137 5.80 -2.32 14.90
CA LEU A 137 6.68 -2.68 16.01
C LEU A 137 7.03 -1.44 16.84
N ASN A 138 7.45 -0.35 16.19
CA ASN A 138 7.75 0.93 16.85
C ASN A 138 6.56 1.50 17.64
N ASN A 139 5.33 1.32 17.14
CA ASN A 139 4.11 1.79 17.82
C ASN A 139 3.55 0.82 18.87
N SER A 140 4.03 -0.43 18.94
CA SER A 140 3.59 -1.40 19.96
C SER A 140 4.32 -1.20 21.29
N GLY A 141 5.61 -0.86 21.24
CA GLY A 141 6.43 -0.61 22.42
C GLY A 141 6.59 -1.81 23.38
N ALA A 142 7.35 -1.61 24.47
CA ALA A 142 7.66 -2.65 25.46
C ALA A 142 6.54 -2.89 26.50
N TYR A 143 5.52 -2.04 26.54
CA TYR A 143 4.37 -2.19 27.44
C TYR A 143 3.12 -2.49 26.62
N PRO A 144 2.17 -3.29 27.14
CA PRO A 144 0.95 -3.61 26.40
C PRO A 144 0.18 -2.36 25.97
N ALA A 145 -0.03 -2.23 24.66
CA ALA A 145 -0.87 -1.22 24.04
C ALA A 145 -2.06 -1.88 23.36
N THR A 146 -3.17 -1.16 23.19
CA THR A 146 -4.28 -1.71 22.39
C THR A 146 -3.89 -1.75 20.91
N ALA A 147 -4.34 -2.76 20.18
CA ALA A 147 -4.13 -2.84 18.73
C ALA A 147 -4.64 -1.58 18.01
N ALA A 148 -5.73 -0.98 18.50
CA ALA A 148 -6.25 0.29 18.00
C ALA A 148 -5.26 1.46 18.17
N GLN A 149 -4.57 1.55 19.32
CA GLN A 149 -3.53 2.56 19.54
C GLN A 149 -2.32 2.35 18.63
N THR A 150 -1.85 1.10 18.52
CA THR A 150 -0.72 0.75 17.64
C THR A 150 -1.00 1.10 16.18
N VAL A 151 -2.16 0.66 15.66
CA VAL A 151 -2.58 0.93 14.28
C VAL A 151 -2.87 2.41 14.07
N GLY A 152 -3.54 3.07 15.01
CA GLY A 152 -3.78 4.52 14.96
C GLY A 152 -2.48 5.34 14.95
N GLY A 153 -1.45 4.90 15.68
CA GLY A 153 -0.11 5.48 15.66
C GLY A 153 0.54 5.39 14.28
N CYS A 154 0.41 4.25 13.61
CA CYS A 154 0.88 4.07 12.23
C CYS A 154 0.13 4.97 11.25
N LEU A 155 -1.19 5.02 11.33
CA LEU A 155 -2.02 5.87 10.47
C LEU A 155 -1.70 7.35 10.66
N ARG A 156 -1.40 7.79 11.89
CA ARG A 156 -0.96 9.17 12.15
C ARG A 156 0.36 9.50 11.45
N HIS A 157 1.33 8.60 11.47
CA HIS A 157 2.60 8.80 10.75
C HIS A 157 2.45 8.74 9.23
N SER A 158 1.43 8.03 8.74
CA SER A 158 1.11 7.99 7.31
C SER A 158 0.49 9.29 6.78
N ALA A 159 0.07 10.20 7.66
CA ALA A 159 -0.46 11.50 7.28
C ALA A 159 0.64 12.33 6.58
N GLY A 160 0.55 12.43 5.26
CA GLY A 160 1.55 13.12 4.42
C GLY A 160 2.43 12.19 3.60
N LEU A 161 2.36 10.87 3.82
CA LEU A 161 2.99 9.90 2.92
C LEU A 161 2.17 9.76 1.63
N ALA A 162 2.85 9.43 0.54
CA ALA A 162 2.21 9.21 -0.75
C ALA A 162 1.38 7.92 -0.81
N VAL A 163 1.48 7.06 0.21
CA VAL A 163 0.78 5.78 0.31
C VAL A 163 0.15 5.67 1.69
N PHE A 164 -1.14 5.34 1.71
CA PHE A 164 -1.94 5.24 2.93
C PHE A 164 -2.49 3.81 3.08
N PRO A 165 -2.06 3.05 4.09
CA PRO A 165 -2.55 1.69 4.31
C PRO A 165 -3.93 1.72 4.96
N GLY A 166 -4.75 0.71 4.68
CA GLY A 166 -6.00 0.50 5.42
C GLY A 166 -5.71 -0.01 6.84
N ASP A 167 -6.53 0.41 7.81
CA ASP A 167 -6.47 -0.05 9.20
C ASP A 167 -6.61 -1.57 9.32
N GLY A 168 -7.56 -2.18 8.60
CA GLY A 168 -7.76 -3.62 8.57
C GLY A 168 -6.54 -4.38 8.03
N TRP A 169 -5.86 -3.83 7.03
CA TRP A 169 -4.62 -4.41 6.52
C TRP A 169 -3.49 -4.31 7.55
N LEU A 170 -3.31 -3.15 8.20
CA LEU A 170 -2.35 -2.97 9.29
C LEU A 170 -2.62 -3.93 10.46
N PHE A 171 -3.88 -4.13 10.83
CA PHE A 171 -4.24 -5.10 11.87
C PHE A 171 -3.94 -6.54 11.46
N HIS A 172 -4.16 -6.89 10.20
CA HIS A 172 -3.72 -8.18 9.67
C HIS A 172 -2.20 -8.35 9.74
N ARG A 173 -1.41 -7.32 9.39
CA ARG A 173 0.06 -7.33 9.57
C ARG A 173 0.44 -7.53 11.04
N LEU A 174 -0.19 -6.78 11.94
CA LEU A 174 0.02 -6.87 13.38
C LEU A 174 -0.21 -8.29 13.91
N ARG A 175 -1.28 -8.96 13.46
CA ARG A 175 -1.57 -10.36 13.80
C ARG A 175 -0.53 -11.34 13.26
N ARG A 176 0.01 -11.10 12.07
CA ARG A 176 1.08 -11.95 11.50
C ARG A 176 2.36 -11.84 12.31
N LEU A 177 2.75 -10.63 12.69
CA LEU A 177 3.94 -10.37 13.51
C LEU A 177 3.82 -10.99 14.92
N ALA A 178 2.59 -11.17 15.39
CA ALA A 178 2.26 -11.79 16.67
C ALA A 178 1.84 -13.27 16.59
N ASN A 179 2.00 -13.91 15.43
CA ASN A 179 1.54 -15.28 15.25
C ASN A 179 2.35 -16.23 16.15
N ALA A 180 1.67 -16.91 17.07
CA ALA A 180 2.28 -17.81 18.04
C ALA A 180 2.89 -19.08 17.41
N ASP A 181 2.54 -19.39 16.15
CA ASP A 181 3.15 -20.49 15.40
C ASP A 181 4.55 -20.12 14.83
N LEU A 182 4.94 -18.84 14.90
CA LEU A 182 6.28 -18.43 14.50
C LEU A 182 7.32 -18.93 15.51
N PRO A 183 8.53 -19.32 15.07
CA PRO A 183 9.62 -19.68 15.98
C PRO A 183 9.99 -18.54 16.94
N TRP A 184 9.98 -17.29 16.44
CA TRP A 184 10.35 -16.08 17.18
C TRP A 184 9.33 -14.95 16.89
N PRO A 185 8.10 -15.01 17.44
CA PRO A 185 7.11 -13.95 17.23
C PRO A 185 7.69 -12.60 17.64
N LEU A 186 7.50 -11.57 16.82
CA LEU A 186 8.06 -10.23 17.08
C LEU A 186 7.15 -9.39 17.99
N LEU A 187 5.89 -9.82 18.11
CA LEU A 187 4.92 -9.26 19.03
C LEU A 187 4.26 -10.38 19.85
N GLU A 188 3.92 -10.06 21.08
CA GLU A 188 2.91 -10.78 21.85
C GLU A 188 1.55 -10.16 21.55
N MET A 189 0.54 -11.00 21.33
CA MET A 189 -0.85 -10.57 21.19
C MET A 189 -1.73 -11.30 22.20
N THR A 190 -2.53 -10.54 22.97
CA THR A 190 -3.44 -11.08 23.99
C THR A 190 -4.84 -10.49 23.83
N GLY A 191 -5.85 -11.17 24.37
CA GLY A 191 -7.25 -10.80 24.23
C GLY A 191 -7.95 -11.57 23.12
N ASP A 192 -8.81 -10.90 22.32
CA ASP A 192 -9.60 -11.61 21.30
C ASP A 192 -8.78 -12.00 20.05
N GLY A 193 -7.72 -11.25 19.72
CA GLY A 193 -6.88 -11.46 18.54
C GLY A 193 -7.60 -11.36 17.18
N LEU A 194 -8.89 -11.03 17.16
CA LEU A 194 -9.76 -11.01 15.98
C LEU A 194 -10.32 -9.62 15.70
N THR A 195 -10.37 -8.74 16.69
CA THR A 195 -10.85 -7.37 16.59
C THR A 195 -9.89 -6.40 17.28
N PHE A 196 -9.96 -5.13 16.87
CA PHE A 196 -9.15 -4.06 17.47
C PHE A 196 -9.44 -3.81 18.95
N ARG A 197 -10.72 -3.89 19.34
CA ARG A 197 -11.22 -3.29 20.59
C ARG A 197 -10.76 -4.02 21.85
N HIS A 198 -10.48 -5.31 21.74
CA HIS A 198 -10.13 -6.17 22.86
C HIS A 198 -8.82 -6.91 22.62
N THR A 199 -7.96 -6.39 21.73
CA THR A 199 -6.64 -6.94 21.45
C THR A 199 -5.57 -6.02 22.01
N LEU A 200 -4.66 -6.59 22.79
CA LEU A 200 -3.45 -5.93 23.25
C LEU A 200 -2.24 -6.49 22.52
N THR A 201 -1.26 -5.64 22.23
CA THR A 201 0.03 -6.02 21.64
C THR A 201 1.19 -5.44 22.44
N LYS A 202 2.31 -6.16 22.45
CA LYS A 202 3.57 -5.77 23.09
C LYS A 202 4.73 -6.35 22.29
N LEU A 203 5.86 -5.64 22.21
CA LEU A 203 7.11 -6.19 21.68
C LEU A 203 7.61 -7.39 22.50
N THR A 204 8.07 -8.42 21.80
CA THR A 204 8.90 -9.48 22.38
C THR A 204 10.37 -9.05 22.40
N ASP A 205 11.23 -9.83 23.06
CA ASP A 205 12.68 -9.61 23.01
C ASP A 205 13.19 -9.70 21.55
N ALA A 206 12.74 -10.69 20.79
CA ALA A 206 13.06 -10.81 19.36
C ALA A 206 12.59 -9.60 18.54
N GLY A 207 11.41 -9.06 18.85
CA GLY A 207 10.91 -7.83 18.21
C GLY A 207 11.78 -6.60 18.50
N ILE A 208 12.32 -6.51 19.71
CA ILE A 208 13.27 -5.45 20.10
C ILE A 208 14.59 -5.61 19.35
N ASP A 209 15.15 -6.81 19.31
CA ASP A 209 16.43 -7.10 18.64
C ASP A 209 16.34 -6.82 17.13
N VAL A 210 15.24 -7.21 16.49
CA VAL A 210 14.99 -6.89 15.07
C VAL A 210 14.87 -5.37 14.84
N LEU A 211 14.17 -4.63 15.70
CA LEU A 211 14.05 -3.16 15.59
C LEU A 211 15.41 -2.46 15.74
N ASN A 212 16.26 -2.93 16.64
CA ASN A 212 17.62 -2.42 16.80
C ASN A 212 18.53 -2.83 15.61
N GLY A 213 18.09 -3.83 14.84
CA GLY A 213 18.82 -4.43 13.74
C GLY A 213 19.98 -5.30 14.22
N ASP A 214 19.83 -5.87 15.42
CA ASP A 214 20.68 -6.91 15.98
C ASP A 214 20.31 -8.28 15.40
N ASP A 215 19.06 -8.43 14.94
CA ASP A 215 18.53 -9.61 14.24
C ASP A 215 17.75 -9.24 12.98
N ASN A 216 17.38 -10.26 12.19
CA ASN A 216 16.60 -10.12 10.97
C ASN A 216 15.33 -10.98 11.01
N ALA A 217 14.17 -10.36 10.83
CA ALA A 217 12.85 -10.99 10.92
C ALA A 217 12.70 -12.21 9.99
N ILE A 218 13.26 -12.13 8.78
CA ILE A 218 13.16 -13.20 7.79
C ILE A 218 14.11 -14.34 8.13
N VAL A 219 15.30 -14.04 8.66
CA VAL A 219 16.21 -15.09 9.14
C VAL A 219 15.59 -15.85 10.31
N LEU A 220 14.93 -15.15 11.23
CA LEU A 220 14.29 -15.77 12.39
C LEU A 220 13.05 -16.60 12.04
N ASN A 221 12.18 -16.05 11.19
CA ASN A 221 10.81 -16.57 11.01
C ASN A 221 10.48 -17.01 9.58
N GLY A 222 11.38 -16.78 8.63
CA GLY A 222 11.08 -16.87 7.21
C GLY A 222 10.07 -15.81 6.74
N ILE A 223 9.62 -15.98 5.50
CA ILE A 223 8.58 -15.16 4.90
C ILE A 223 7.75 -15.99 3.93
N ASP A 224 6.43 -15.80 3.95
CA ASP A 224 5.50 -16.15 2.87
C ASP A 224 4.52 -14.99 2.74
N ASP A 225 4.74 -14.14 1.75
CA ASP A 225 4.02 -12.89 1.60
C ASP A 225 3.83 -12.50 0.13
N ARG A 226 3.02 -11.47 -0.10
CA ARG A 226 2.83 -10.92 -1.44
C ARG A 226 2.75 -9.40 -1.41
N ILE A 227 3.56 -8.77 -2.25
CA ILE A 227 3.55 -7.33 -2.49
C ILE A 227 3.19 -7.11 -3.95
N GLY A 228 1.96 -6.66 -4.20
CA GLY A 228 1.42 -6.58 -5.56
C GLY A 228 1.38 -7.96 -6.20
N GLY A 229 2.02 -8.12 -7.37
CA GLY A 229 2.18 -9.40 -8.06
C GLY A 229 3.34 -10.27 -7.54
N VAL A 230 4.26 -9.71 -6.76
CA VAL A 230 5.49 -10.39 -6.33
C VAL A 230 5.24 -11.22 -5.09
N ARG A 231 5.52 -12.52 -5.17
CA ARG A 231 5.52 -13.42 -4.02
C ARG A 231 6.90 -13.39 -3.35
N LEU A 232 6.91 -13.28 -2.03
CA LEU A 232 8.12 -13.36 -1.20
C LEU A 232 8.07 -14.69 -0.45
N SER A 233 8.97 -15.62 -0.78
CA SER A 233 9.09 -16.89 -0.08
C SER A 233 10.51 -17.43 -0.14
N LEU A 234 10.97 -18.08 0.94
CA LEU A 234 12.28 -18.73 0.99
C LEU A 234 12.43 -19.92 0.01
N GLY A 235 11.32 -20.42 -0.54
CA GLY A 235 11.32 -21.51 -1.53
C GLY A 235 11.46 -21.06 -2.98
N GLU A 236 11.51 -19.75 -3.25
CA GLU A 236 11.66 -19.20 -4.60
C GLU A 236 13.13 -18.87 -4.90
N ASP A 237 13.49 -18.81 -6.19
CA ASP A 237 14.88 -18.63 -6.65
C ASP A 237 15.51 -17.29 -6.20
N ARG A 238 14.70 -16.28 -5.86
CA ARG A 238 15.16 -14.94 -5.45
C ARG A 238 14.21 -14.31 -4.45
N LEU A 239 14.75 -13.86 -3.32
CA LEU A 239 14.05 -13.00 -2.36
C LEU A 239 14.54 -11.56 -2.55
N TRP A 240 13.61 -10.61 -2.60
CA TRP A 240 13.95 -9.20 -2.82
C TRP A 240 13.91 -8.40 -1.52
N PHE A 241 14.91 -7.56 -1.34
CA PHE A 241 15.08 -6.68 -0.19
C PHE A 241 15.20 -5.23 -0.62
N TYR A 242 14.72 -4.32 0.21
CA TYR A 242 14.90 -2.88 0.05
C TYR A 242 16.18 -2.42 0.73
N ASP A 243 17.06 -1.71 -0.01
CA ASP A 243 18.34 -1.22 0.50
C ASP A 243 18.30 0.26 0.97
N GLY A 244 17.13 0.90 0.85
CA GLY A 244 16.96 2.33 1.13
C GLY A 244 16.76 3.19 -0.11
N GLU A 245 17.08 2.67 -1.30
CA GLU A 245 16.89 3.35 -2.59
C GLU A 245 16.13 2.48 -3.61
N THR A 246 16.49 1.19 -3.69
CA THR A 246 15.97 0.24 -4.67
C THR A 246 15.79 -1.15 -4.06
N LEU A 247 15.44 -2.12 -4.91
CA LEU A 247 15.34 -3.53 -4.53
C LEU A 247 16.57 -4.30 -5.03
N VAL A 248 17.11 -5.12 -4.13
CA VAL A 248 18.25 -6.01 -4.32
C VAL A 248 17.86 -7.45 -3.98
N VAL A 249 18.68 -8.42 -4.37
CA VAL A 249 18.50 -9.85 -4.05
C VAL A 249 19.52 -10.27 -3.02
#